data_AF-A0A4Q5VE16-F1
#
_entry.id   AF-A0A4Q5VE16-F1
#
_cell.length_a   1.000
_cell.length_b   1.000
_cell.length_c   1.000
_cell.angle_alpha   90.00
_cell.angle_beta   90.00
_cell.angle_gamma   90.00
#
_symmetry.space_group_name_H-M   'P 1'
#
loop_
_entity.id
_entity.type
_entity.pdbx_description
1 polymer ?
#
loop_
_entity_poly.entity_id
_entity_poly.type
_entity_poly.pdbx_seq_one_letter_code
_entity_poly.pdbx_strand_id
1 'polypeptide(L)'
;MRAERGFTLIELITVIILISILSVTLFSRLGSVGTANLQAGRDDLIAALFFAQQTAMARSNVQLILTTNAVSVTENGTPIIVHSRGYPLNFPNGVTTSAQTLTYDKLGRTTATTITLSASGASALVTVEASGYAH
;
A
#
# COMPACT_ATOMS: atom_id res chain seq x y z
N MET A 1 42.31 40.06 -6.18
CA MET A 1 41.71 39.76 -4.86
C MET A 1 40.19 39.66 -5.05
N ARG A 2 39.60 38.49 -4.83
CA ARG A 2 38.14 38.28 -4.92
C ARG A 2 37.52 38.77 -3.62
N ALA A 3 36.66 39.78 -3.68
CA ALA A 3 35.85 40.17 -2.53
C ALA A 3 34.76 39.12 -2.32
N GLU A 4 34.88 38.34 -1.25
CA GLU A 4 33.79 37.49 -0.79
C GLU A 4 32.67 38.42 -0.31
N ARG A 5 31.60 38.53 -1.10
CA ARG A 5 30.40 39.27 -0.70
C ARG A 5 29.66 38.40 0.31
N GLY A 6 29.76 38.77 1.58
CA GLY A 6 28.97 38.16 2.64
C GLY A 6 27.47 38.38 2.41
N PHE A 7 26.66 37.47 2.96
CA PHE A 7 25.20 37.59 2.98
C PHE A 7 24.79 38.86 3.73
N THR A 8 23.88 39.66 3.16
CA THR A 8 23.30 40.78 3.91
C THR A 8 22.34 40.25 5.00
N LEU A 9 22.14 41.05 6.05
CA LEU A 9 21.19 40.71 7.12
C LEU A 9 19.78 40.50 6.57
N ILE A 10 19.36 41.34 5.61
CA ILE A 10 18.05 41.20 4.97
C ILE A 10 17.95 39.92 4.15
N GLU A 11 18.99 39.55 3.39
CA GLU A 11 19.00 38.29 2.65
C GLU A 11 18.90 37.09 3.60
N LEU A 12 19.61 37.09 4.74
CA LEU A 12 19.52 36.03 5.73
C LEU A 12 18.10 35.88 6.29
N ILE A 13 17.45 36.99 6.64
CA ILE A 13 16.06 36.99 7.11
C ILE A 13 15.13 36.45 6.03
N THR A 14 15.28 36.88 4.78
CA THR A 14 14.44 36.38 3.67
C THR A 14 14.62 34.88 3.45
N VAL A 15 15.85 34.35 3.55
CA VAL A 15 16.12 32.92 3.42
C VAL A 15 15.49 32.11 4.56
N ILE A 16 15.57 32.59 5.81
CA ILE A 16 14.92 31.93 6.96
C ILE A 16 13.40 31.90 6.78
N ILE A 17 12.80 33.00 6.32
CA ILE A 17 11.36 33.06 6.03
C ILE A 17 10.98 32.06 4.92
N LEU A 18 11.75 32.03 3.82
CA LEU A 18 11.50 31.11 2.71
C LEU A 18 11.62 29.64 3.15
N ILE A 19 12.65 29.29 3.92
CA ILE A 19 12.82 27.93 4.46
C ILE A 19 11.65 27.57 5.40
N SER A 20 11.18 28.52 6.21
CA SER A 20 10.05 28.30 7.12
C SER A 20 8.76 27.98 6.36
N ILE A 21 8.45 28.77 5.33
CA ILE A 21 7.25 28.55 4.48
C ILE A 21 7.36 27.23 3.72
N LEU A 22 8.53 26.96 3.14
CA LEU A 22 8.77 25.72 2.39
C LEU A 22 8.67 24.48 3.30
N SER A 23 9.16 24.57 4.55
CA SER A 23 9.08 23.47 5.51
C SER A 23 7.63 23.10 5.85
N VAL A 24 6.77 24.09 6.12
CA VAL A 24 5.35 23.86 6.44
C VAL A 24 4.59 23.24 5.26
N THR A 25 4.82 23.75 4.05
CA THR A 25 4.13 23.28 2.83
C THR A 25 4.54 21.86 2.44
N LEU A 26 5.83 21.53 2.51
CA LEU A 26 6.32 20.18 2.21
C LEU A 26 5.82 19.16 3.24
N PHE A 27 5.81 19.52 4.52
CA PHE A 27 5.36 18.61 5.58
C PHE A 27 3.89 18.19 5.43
N SER A 28 3.00 19.15 5.14
CA SER A 28 1.57 18.88 4.92
C SER A 28 1.33 17.94 3.72
N ARG A 29 2.13 18.10 2.64
CA ARG A 29 2.00 17.28 1.43
C ARG A 29 2.49 15.84 1.62
N LEU A 30 3.60 15.63 2.33
CA LEU A 30 4.16 14.29 2.55
C LEU A 30 3.23 13.38 3.37
N GLY A 31 2.57 13.94 4.40
CA GLY A 31 1.55 13.21 5.16
C GLY A 31 0.34 12.84 4.31
N SER A 32 -0.17 13.78 3.49
CA SER A 32 -1.36 13.57 2.68
C SER A 32 -1.19 12.53 1.56
N VAL A 33 -0.02 12.44 0.92
CA VAL A 33 0.22 11.45 -0.14
C VAL A 33 0.39 10.05 0.46
N GLY A 34 1.08 9.93 1.60
CA GLY A 34 1.26 8.64 2.28
C GLY A 34 -0.06 8.02 2.71
N THR A 35 -0.97 8.81 3.29
CA THR A 35 -2.30 8.33 3.71
C THR A 35 -3.20 8.00 2.53
N ALA A 36 -3.15 8.78 1.44
CA ALA A 36 -3.89 8.46 0.21
C ALA A 36 -3.42 7.15 -0.43
N ASN A 37 -2.11 6.94 -0.52
CA ASN A 37 -1.53 5.70 -1.00
C ASN A 37 -1.88 4.51 -0.12
N LEU A 38 -1.87 4.70 1.21
CA LEU A 38 -2.27 3.67 2.17
C LEU A 38 -3.71 3.23 1.96
N GLN A 39 -4.63 4.18 1.76
CA GLN A 39 -6.03 3.86 1.47
C GLN A 39 -6.18 3.14 0.14
N ALA A 40 -5.52 3.62 -0.93
CA ALA A 40 -5.55 2.92 -2.21
C ALA A 40 -5.00 1.48 -2.11
N GLY A 41 -3.90 1.28 -1.39
CA GLY A 41 -3.35 -0.07 -1.15
C GLY A 41 -4.28 -0.97 -0.33
N ARG A 42 -5.04 -0.39 0.61
CA ARG A 42 -6.07 -1.09 1.37
C ARG A 42 -7.22 -1.55 0.46
N ASP A 43 -7.70 -0.67 -0.40
CA ASP A 43 -8.78 -0.98 -1.34
C ASP A 43 -8.33 -2.04 -2.36
N ASP A 44 -7.11 -1.96 -2.86
CA ASP A 44 -6.48 -2.96 -3.73
C ASP A 44 -6.39 -4.34 -3.05
N LEU A 45 -6.00 -4.37 -1.77
CA LEU A 45 -5.94 -5.61 -0.98
C LEU A 45 -7.33 -6.23 -0.78
N ILE A 46 -8.33 -5.43 -0.41
CA ILE A 46 -9.71 -5.90 -0.24
C ILE A 46 -10.25 -6.45 -1.56
N ALA A 47 -10.01 -5.76 -2.67
CA ALA A 47 -10.38 -6.23 -4.00
C ALA A 47 -9.71 -7.57 -4.34
N ALA A 48 -8.43 -7.75 -4.00
CA ALA A 48 -7.71 -9.01 -4.19
C ALA A 48 -8.27 -10.15 -3.33
N LEU A 49 -8.64 -9.88 -2.08
CA LEU A 49 -9.25 -10.85 -1.18
C LEU A 49 -10.62 -11.29 -1.71
N PHE A 50 -11.47 -10.36 -2.14
CA PHE A 50 -12.76 -10.70 -2.77
C PHE A 50 -12.57 -11.46 -4.07
N PHE A 51 -11.60 -11.06 -4.90
CA PHE A 51 -11.31 -11.77 -6.13
C PHE A 51 -10.83 -13.21 -5.87
N ALA A 52 -9.92 -13.41 -4.91
CA ALA A 52 -9.48 -14.75 -4.49
C ALA A 52 -10.65 -15.59 -3.98
N GLN A 53 -11.50 -15.01 -3.12
CA GLN A 53 -12.67 -15.68 -2.57
C GLN A 53 -13.66 -16.11 -3.68
N GLN A 54 -14.03 -15.20 -4.58
CA GLN A 54 -14.95 -15.48 -5.70
C GLN A 54 -14.35 -16.50 -6.68
N THR A 55 -13.06 -16.39 -6.96
CA THR A 55 -12.39 -17.34 -7.86
C THR A 55 -12.33 -18.73 -7.24
N ALA A 56 -12.10 -18.84 -5.93
CA ALA A 56 -12.08 -20.11 -5.22
C ALA A 56 -13.45 -20.82 -5.21
N MET A 57 -14.56 -20.08 -5.27
CA MET A 57 -15.89 -20.68 -5.39
C MET A 57 -16.12 -21.34 -6.77
N ALA A 58 -15.42 -20.88 -7.81
CA ALA A 58 -15.54 -21.43 -9.16
C ALA A 58 -14.41 -22.41 -9.53
N ARG A 59 -13.25 -22.32 -8.86
CA ARG A 59 -12.00 -23.03 -9.21
C ARG A 59 -11.40 -23.74 -7.99
N SER A 60 -10.25 -24.38 -8.15
CA SER A 60 -9.56 -25.11 -7.07
C SER A 60 -8.16 -24.54 -6.86
N ASN A 61 -7.59 -24.77 -5.67
CA ASN A 61 -6.21 -24.38 -5.35
C ASN A 61 -5.94 -22.88 -5.57
N VAL A 62 -6.89 -22.06 -5.14
CA VAL A 62 -6.77 -20.60 -5.19
C VAL A 62 -6.08 -20.11 -3.92
N GLN A 63 -5.05 -19.28 -4.10
CA GLN A 63 -4.29 -18.70 -3.00
C GLN A 63 -4.15 -17.19 -3.21
N LEU A 64 -4.23 -16.43 -2.13
CA LEU A 64 -3.76 -15.06 -2.08
C LEU A 64 -2.36 -15.05 -1.47
N ILE A 65 -1.42 -14.41 -2.15
CA ILE A 65 -0.01 -14.32 -1.75
C ILE A 65 0.33 -12.84 -1.58
N LEU A 66 0.73 -12.48 -0.36
CA LEU A 66 1.29 -11.19 -0.03
C LEU A 66 2.81 -11.28 0.01
N THR A 67 3.42 -10.30 -0.63
CA THR A 67 4.83 -9.95 -0.44
C THR A 67 4.89 -8.59 0.26
N THR A 68 6.09 -8.09 0.54
CA THR A 68 6.26 -6.81 1.23
C THR A 68 5.52 -5.65 0.56
N ASN A 69 5.40 -5.65 -0.77
CA ASN A 69 4.92 -4.51 -1.56
C ASN A 69 4.01 -4.91 -2.72
N ALA A 70 3.46 -6.13 -2.71
CA ALA A 70 2.54 -6.60 -3.72
C ALA A 70 1.60 -7.68 -3.19
N VAL A 71 0.43 -7.78 -3.82
CA VAL A 71 -0.53 -8.86 -3.63
C VAL A 71 -0.71 -9.63 -4.93
N SER A 72 -0.84 -10.94 -4.85
CA SER A 72 -1.12 -11.81 -5.98
C SER A 72 -2.24 -12.78 -5.65
N VAL A 73 -3.04 -13.14 -6.64
CA VAL A 73 -3.99 -14.25 -6.56
C VAL A 73 -3.54 -15.29 -7.55
N THR A 74 -3.31 -16.52 -7.08
CA THR A 74 -2.79 -17.62 -7.88
C THR A 74 -3.79 -18.77 -7.95
N GLU A 75 -3.73 -19.50 -9.06
CA GLU A 75 -4.38 -20.79 -9.25
C GLU A 75 -3.28 -21.82 -9.52
N ASN A 76 -3.19 -22.86 -8.67
CA ASN A 76 -2.12 -23.87 -8.74
C ASN A 76 -0.71 -23.25 -8.75
N GLY A 77 -0.50 -22.17 -7.98
CA GLY A 77 0.77 -21.46 -7.90
C GLY A 77 1.06 -20.52 -9.08
N THR A 78 0.20 -20.46 -10.10
CA THR A 78 0.34 -19.54 -11.24
C THR A 78 -0.51 -18.30 -11.02
N PRO A 79 0.04 -17.07 -11.12
CA PRO A 79 -0.74 -15.84 -11.00
C PRO A 79 -1.88 -15.74 -12.02
N ILE A 80 -3.05 -15.31 -11.56
CA ILE A 80 -4.21 -15.09 -12.40
C ILE A 80 -4.17 -13.67 -12.95
N ILE A 81 -3.91 -13.55 -14.25
CA ILE A 81 -3.80 -12.26 -14.93
C ILE A 81 -5.19 -11.81 -15.40
N VAL A 82 -5.74 -10.77 -14.78
CA VAL A 82 -6.99 -10.12 -15.18
C VAL A 82 -6.66 -8.81 -15.91
N HIS A 83 -6.72 -8.81 -17.25
CA HIS A 83 -6.36 -7.66 -18.11
C HIS A 83 -4.90 -7.17 -17.94
N SER A 84 -4.60 -5.96 -18.42
CA SER A 84 -3.25 -5.35 -18.36
C SER A 84 -2.80 -4.93 -16.95
N ARG A 85 -3.65 -5.12 -15.93
CA ARG A 85 -3.39 -4.82 -14.50
C ARG A 85 -3.82 -5.99 -13.61
N GLY A 86 -3.51 -7.21 -14.05
CA GLY A 86 -3.83 -8.44 -13.33
C GLY A 86 -2.95 -8.66 -12.09
N TYR A 87 -3.10 -9.83 -11.46
CA TYR A 87 -2.23 -10.23 -10.36
C TYR A 87 -0.96 -10.90 -10.88
N PRO A 88 0.24 -10.56 -10.36
CA PRO A 88 0.49 -9.76 -9.17
C PRO A 88 0.29 -8.25 -9.37
N LEU A 89 -0.29 -7.59 -8.37
CA LEU A 89 -0.49 -6.15 -8.29
C LEU A 89 0.46 -5.56 -7.25
N ASN A 90 1.29 -4.60 -7.67
CA ASN A 90 2.12 -3.82 -6.76
C ASN A 90 1.26 -2.82 -5.98
N PHE A 91 1.50 -2.72 -4.67
CA PHE A 91 0.90 -1.66 -3.88
C PHE A 91 1.44 -0.28 -4.29
N PRO A 92 0.69 0.80 -4.01
CA PRO A 92 1.17 2.17 -4.19
C PRO A 92 2.51 2.43 -3.50
N ASN A 93 3.25 3.41 -4.00
CA ASN A 93 4.59 3.72 -3.50
C ASN A 93 4.56 4.03 -1.98
N GLY A 94 5.47 3.38 -1.25
CA GLY A 94 5.64 3.54 0.20
C GLY A 94 4.70 2.68 1.05
N VAL A 95 3.76 1.97 0.42
CA VAL A 95 2.87 1.02 1.11
C VAL A 95 3.54 -0.33 1.23
N THR A 96 3.55 -0.87 2.44
CA THR A 96 4.15 -2.17 2.74
C THR A 96 3.26 -3.03 3.62
N THR A 97 3.48 -4.34 3.60
CA THR A 97 2.85 -5.32 4.49
C THR A 97 3.82 -6.45 4.83
N SER A 98 3.39 -7.37 5.68
CA SER A 98 4.12 -8.60 5.96
C SER A 98 3.78 -9.68 4.94
N ALA A 99 4.78 -10.48 4.56
CA ALA A 99 4.55 -11.60 3.67
C ALA A 99 3.65 -12.65 4.32
N GLN A 100 2.64 -13.11 3.59
CA GLN A 100 1.66 -14.08 4.08
C GLN A 100 0.95 -14.75 2.91
N THR A 101 0.52 -16.00 3.10
CA THR A 101 -0.31 -16.72 2.12
C THR A 101 -1.62 -17.13 2.77
N LEU A 102 -2.73 -16.87 2.07
CA LEU A 102 -4.06 -17.36 2.42
C LEU A 102 -4.52 -18.35 1.36
N THR A 103 -4.87 -19.57 1.77
CA THR A 103 -5.44 -20.57 0.87
C THR A 103 -6.94 -20.58 1.03
N TYR A 104 -7.67 -20.57 -0.08
CA TYR A 104 -9.13 -20.57 -0.10
C TYR A 104 -9.67 -21.95 -0.50
N ASP A 105 -10.74 -22.40 0.17
CA ASP A 105 -11.48 -23.59 -0.21
C ASP A 105 -12.59 -23.27 -1.24
N LYS A 106 -13.27 -24.31 -1.74
CA LYS A 106 -14.37 -24.17 -2.71
C LYS A 106 -15.62 -23.46 -2.19
N LEU A 107 -15.71 -23.20 -0.89
CA LEU A 107 -16.78 -22.42 -0.28
C LEU A 107 -16.34 -20.98 -0.04
N GLY A 108 -15.15 -20.59 -0.52
CA GLY A 108 -14.59 -19.25 -0.34
C GLY A 108 -14.07 -19.00 1.07
N ARG A 109 -13.87 -20.02 1.90
CA ARG A 109 -13.37 -19.87 3.27
C ARG A 109 -11.85 -19.85 3.30
N THR A 110 -11.27 -19.19 4.30
CA THR A 110 -9.82 -19.16 4.52
C THR A 110 -9.49 -19.06 6.01
N THR A 111 -8.21 -19.04 6.37
CA THR A 111 -7.78 -18.82 7.75
C THR A 111 -8.04 -17.37 8.16
N ALA A 112 -8.77 -17.17 9.26
CA ALA A 112 -9.03 -15.85 9.80
C ALA A 112 -7.72 -15.15 10.19
N THR A 113 -7.58 -13.87 9.85
CA THR A 113 -6.35 -13.11 10.07
C THR A 113 -6.61 -11.60 10.03
N THR A 114 -5.64 -10.82 10.51
CA THR A 114 -5.62 -9.37 10.31
C THR A 114 -4.33 -9.00 9.59
N ILE A 115 -4.48 -8.40 8.40
CA ILE A 115 -3.36 -7.93 7.60
C ILE A 115 -3.16 -6.43 7.90
N THR A 116 -1.93 -6.05 8.18
CA THR A 116 -1.56 -4.65 8.41
C THR A 116 -0.83 -4.11 7.19
N LEU A 117 -1.34 -3.02 6.63
CA LEU A 117 -0.65 -2.18 5.65
C LEU A 117 -0.06 -0.96 6.36
N SER A 118 1.14 -0.55 5.98
CA SER A 118 1.84 0.59 6.58
C SER A 118 2.42 1.50 5.51
N ALA A 119 2.28 2.82 5.69
CA ALA A 119 2.90 3.84 4.84
C ALA A 119 3.11 5.13 5.64
N SER A 120 4.29 5.77 5.49
CA SER A 120 4.57 7.11 6.05
C SER A 120 4.21 7.30 7.53
N GLY A 121 4.40 6.26 8.37
CA GLY A 121 4.09 6.30 9.81
C GLY A 121 2.62 6.09 10.16
N ALA A 122 1.75 5.88 9.17
CA ALA A 122 0.36 5.47 9.35
C ALA A 122 0.19 3.98 9.03
N SER A 123 -0.87 3.37 9.57
CA SER A 123 -1.25 1.99 9.29
C SER A 123 -2.75 1.85 9.02
N ALA A 124 -3.07 0.84 8.22
CA ALA A 124 -4.43 0.42 7.91
C ALA A 124 -4.55 -1.08 8.16
N LEU A 125 -5.65 -1.49 8.77
CA LEU A 125 -5.95 -2.90 9.03
C LEU A 125 -7.01 -3.39 8.04
N VAL A 126 -6.82 -4.63 7.59
CA VAL A 126 -7.82 -5.41 6.86
C VAL A 126 -8.02 -6.71 7.63
N THR A 127 -9.25 -6.94 8.08
CA THR A 127 -9.61 -8.16 8.80
C THR A 127 -10.23 -9.14 7.81
N VAL A 128 -9.74 -10.39 7.83
CA VAL A 128 -10.26 -11.49 7.05
C VAL A 128 -10.89 -12.49 8.00
N GLU A 129 -12.18 -12.73 7.84
CA GLU A 129 -12.93 -13.69 8.63
C GLU A 129 -12.68 -15.12 8.14
N ALA A 130 -12.99 -16.12 8.97
CA ALA A 130 -12.91 -17.53 8.58
C ALA A 130 -13.84 -17.88 7.40
N SER A 131 -14.89 -17.09 7.18
CA SER A 131 -15.77 -17.17 6.01
C SER A 131 -15.09 -16.73 4.71
N GLY A 132 -13.89 -16.12 4.79
CA GLY A 132 -13.19 -15.48 3.69
C GLY A 132 -13.63 -14.06 3.38
N TYR A 133 -14.60 -13.52 4.12
CA TYR A 133 -15.03 -12.13 3.99
C TYR A 133 -13.97 -11.18 4.54
N ALA A 134 -13.63 -10.15 3.76
CA ALA A 134 -12.64 -9.14 4.12
C ALA A 134 -13.29 -7.77 4.38
N HIS A 135 -12.81 -7.04 5.39
CA HIS A 135 -13.28 -5.69 5.69
C HIS A 135 -12.23 -4.78 6.29
#